data_AF-A0A554JNR7-F1
#
_entry.id   AF-A0A554JNR7-F1
#
_cell.length_a   1.000
_cell.length_b   1.000
_cell.length_c   1.000
_cell.angle_alpha   90.00
_cell.angle_beta   90.00
_cell.angle_gamma   90.00
#
_symmetry.space_group_name_H-M   'P 1'
#
loop_
_entity.id
_entity.type
_entity.pdbx_description
1 polymer ?
#
loop_
_entity_poly.entity_id
_entity_poly.type
_entity_poly.pdbx_seq_one_letter_code
_entity_poly.pdbx_strand_id
1 'polypeptide(L)'
;MGQNGKSLEDSIVSAKVNIEKLNDFQREAISHFTNVEKRLNRSVQAVETLRFNPFKGTGDGGNQSFSTAFISQNGDGVIISSLYSRDRISIFSKPVEKFQSTFELTEEEGEVLENSKNQLKQ
;
A
#
# COMPACT_ATOMS: atom_id res chain seq x y z
N MET A 1 -0.71 -5.82 66.37
CA MET A 1 -0.12 -5.02 65.28
C MET A 1 0.58 -5.97 64.33
N GLY A 2 0.00 -6.24 63.15
CA GLY A 2 0.55 -7.23 62.21
C GLY A 2 -0.12 -7.23 60.82
N GLN A 3 -1.04 -6.30 60.57
CA GLN A 3 -1.80 -6.23 59.30
C GLN A 3 -1.00 -5.53 58.19
N ASN A 4 -0.06 -4.64 58.52
CA ASN A 4 0.65 -3.83 57.53
C ASN A 4 1.73 -4.60 56.76
N GLY A 5 2.35 -5.62 57.37
CA GLY A 5 3.40 -6.42 56.72
C GLY A 5 2.85 -7.35 55.63
N LYS A 6 1.78 -8.09 55.92
CA LYS A 6 1.08 -8.92 54.93
C LYS A 6 0.49 -8.08 53.79
N SER A 7 -0.13 -6.95 54.12
CA SER A 7 -0.69 -6.01 53.13
C SER A 7 0.37 -5.48 52.13
N LEU A 8 1.60 -5.22 52.60
CA LEU A 8 2.69 -4.78 51.74
C LEU A 8 3.22 -5.91 50.86
N GLU A 9 3.38 -7.11 51.42
CA GLU A 9 3.79 -8.30 50.68
C GLU A 9 2.78 -8.66 49.57
N ASP A 10 1.49 -8.64 49.89
CA ASP A 10 0.41 -8.85 48.93
C ASP A 10 0.42 -7.79 47.82
N SER A 11 0.72 -6.53 48.16
CA SER A 11 0.87 -5.44 47.20
C SER A 11 2.08 -5.63 46.28
N ILE A 12 3.22 -6.09 46.81
CA ILE A 12 4.43 -6.39 46.04
C ILE A 12 4.19 -7.57 45.09
N VAL A 13 3.54 -8.63 45.57
CA VAL A 13 3.17 -9.79 44.76
C VAL A 13 2.21 -9.37 43.65
N SER A 14 1.21 -8.55 43.96
CA SER A 14 0.26 -8.01 42.98
C SER A 14 0.95 -7.13 41.94
N ALA A 15 1.89 -6.27 42.36
CA ALA A 15 2.69 -5.45 41.46
C ALA A 15 3.52 -6.31 40.50
N LYS A 16 4.17 -7.38 41.01
CA LYS A 16 4.92 -8.33 40.17
C LYS A 16 4.03 -8.99 39.12
N VAL A 17 2.85 -9.49 39.52
CA VAL A 17 1.88 -10.10 38.59
C VAL A 17 1.43 -9.10 37.53
N ASN A 18 1.20 -7.85 37.92
CA ASN A 18 0.81 -6.80 36.96
C ASN A 18 1.95 -6.45 36.00
N ILE A 19 3.20 -6.44 36.46
CA ILE A 19 4.38 -6.26 35.60
C ILE A 19 4.51 -7.41 34.60
N GLU A 20 4.31 -8.65 35.03
CA GLU A 20 4.32 -9.83 34.14
C GLU A 20 3.21 -9.71 33.06
N LYS A 21 1.98 -9.38 33.46
CA LYS A 21 0.87 -9.13 32.52
C LYS A 21 1.17 -7.99 31.55
N LEU A 22 1.78 -6.90 32.01
CA LEU A 22 2.17 -5.78 31.16
C LEU A 22 3.24 -6.18 30.15
N ASN A 23 4.21 -7.01 30.54
CA ASN A 23 5.23 -7.53 29.65
C ASN A 23 4.63 -8.45 28.57
N ASP A 24 3.67 -9.30 28.95
CA ASP A 24 2.97 -10.17 28.00
C ASP A 24 2.13 -9.35 27.02
N PHE A 25 1.37 -8.37 27.52
CA PHE A 25 0.63 -7.43 26.67
C PHE A 25 1.55 -6.66 25.72
N GLN A 26 2.71 -6.20 26.19
CA GLN A 26 3.70 -5.52 25.36
C GLN A 26 4.17 -6.41 24.22
N ARG A 27 4.48 -7.69 24.50
CA ARG A 27 4.91 -8.65 23.48
C ARG A 27 3.82 -8.90 22.44
N GLU A 28 2.57 -9.07 22.88
CA GLU A 28 1.44 -9.26 21.98
C GLU A 28 1.19 -8.04 21.11
N ALA A 29 1.22 -6.83 21.70
CA ALA A 29 1.06 -5.58 20.97
C ALA A 29 2.15 -5.41 19.90
N ILE A 30 3.42 -5.64 20.25
CA ILE A 30 4.54 -5.57 19.28
C ILE A 30 4.33 -6.58 18.13
N SER A 31 3.92 -7.81 18.45
CA SER A 31 3.63 -8.82 17.43
C SER A 31 2.49 -8.39 16.50
N HIS A 32 1.42 -7.83 17.07
CA HIS A 32 0.29 -7.31 16.32
C HIS A 32 0.71 -6.17 15.38
N PHE A 33 1.43 -5.17 15.89
CA PHE A 33 1.94 -4.06 15.07
C PHE A 33 2.83 -4.54 13.93
N THR A 34 3.75 -5.47 14.21
CA THR A 34 4.62 -6.07 13.18
C THR A 34 3.82 -6.75 12.07
N ASN A 35 2.75 -7.45 12.43
CA ASN A 35 1.89 -8.13 11.46
C ASN A 35 1.03 -7.15 10.66
N VAL A 36 0.55 -6.08 11.28
CA VAL A 36 -0.18 -5.00 10.60
C VAL A 36 0.72 -4.30 9.60
N GLU A 37 1.94 -3.91 10.00
CA GLU A 37 2.91 -3.25 9.13
C GLU A 37 3.26 -4.12 7.90
N LYS A 38 3.52 -5.41 8.11
CA LYS A 38 3.75 -6.36 6.99
C LYS A 38 2.60 -6.43 6.00
N ARG A 39 1.36 -6.32 6.48
CA ARG A 39 0.17 -6.33 5.61
C ARG A 39 0.02 -4.99 4.88
N LEU A 40 0.22 -3.88 5.58
CA LEU A 40 0.15 -2.53 5.01
C LEU A 40 1.16 -2.34 3.88
N ASN A 41 2.39 -2.83 4.04
CA ASN A 41 3.44 -2.72 3.02
C ASN A 41 3.07 -3.44 1.70
N ARG A 42 2.16 -4.41 1.74
CA ARG A 42 1.66 -5.15 0.55
C ARG A 42 0.37 -4.58 -0.03
N SER A 43 -0.32 -3.71 0.71
CA SER A 43 -1.51 -3.04 0.21
C SER A 43 -1.17 -2.03 -0.87
N VAL A 44 -2.09 -1.79 -1.80
CA VAL A 44 -2.01 -0.66 -2.72
C VAL A 44 -2.11 0.63 -1.90
N GLN A 45 -1.14 1.52 -2.09
CA GLN A 45 -1.05 2.79 -1.35
C GLN A 45 -1.00 4.01 -2.28
N ALA A 46 -0.58 3.83 -3.53
CA ALA A 46 -0.64 4.86 -4.55
C ALA A 46 -1.52 4.43 -5.73
N VAL A 47 -2.42 5.32 -6.14
CA VAL A 47 -3.30 5.14 -7.27
C VAL A 47 -3.28 6.41 -8.11
N GLU A 48 -2.71 6.32 -9.30
CA GLU A 48 -2.62 7.44 -10.25
C GLU A 48 -3.29 7.09 -11.55
N THR A 49 -4.03 8.04 -12.12
CA THR A 49 -4.74 7.86 -13.39
C THR A 49 -4.47 9.02 -14.34
N LEU A 50 -4.07 8.69 -15.55
CA LEU A 50 -3.90 9.62 -16.65
C LEU A 50 -4.88 9.29 -17.77
N ARG A 51 -5.61 10.29 -18.26
CA ARG A 51 -6.46 10.17 -19.45
C ARG A 51 -5.75 10.78 -20.65
N PHE A 52 -5.79 10.09 -21.77
CA PHE A 52 -5.09 10.52 -22.98
C PHE A 52 -5.88 10.18 -24.24
N ASN A 53 -5.42 10.73 -25.37
CA ASN A 53 -5.92 10.42 -26.70
C ASN A 53 -4.80 9.74 -27.50
N PRO A 54 -4.93 8.45 -27.85
CA PRO A 54 -3.92 7.72 -28.59
C PRO A 54 -3.86 8.08 -30.08
N PHE A 55 -4.85 8.82 -30.60
CA PHE A 55 -4.98 9.19 -32.01
C PHE A 55 -4.91 10.71 -32.24
N LYS A 56 -4.12 11.44 -31.42
CA LYS A 56 -3.88 12.88 -31.62
C LYS A 56 -3.45 13.14 -33.08
N GLY A 57 -4.36 13.68 -33.89
CA GLY A 57 -4.10 14.02 -35.30
C GLY A 57 -5.18 13.56 -36.30
N THR A 58 -6.00 12.56 -35.99
CA THR A 58 -7.06 12.08 -36.91
C THR A 58 -8.46 12.62 -36.58
N GLY A 59 -8.60 13.40 -35.50
CA GLY A 59 -9.88 13.98 -35.07
C GLY A 59 -10.86 12.96 -34.45
N ASP A 60 -10.48 11.69 -34.40
CA ASP A 60 -11.28 10.58 -33.90
C ASP A 60 -10.80 10.08 -32.54
N GLY A 61 -11.73 10.00 -31.59
CA GLY A 61 -11.47 9.56 -30.23
C GLY A 61 -11.06 10.73 -29.32
N GLY A 62 -11.91 11.07 -28.34
CA GLY A 62 -11.55 12.01 -27.28
C GLY A 62 -10.55 11.41 -26.29
N ASN A 63 -10.35 12.07 -25.15
CA ASN A 63 -9.52 11.55 -24.05
C ASN A 63 -10.18 10.39 -23.28
N GLN A 64 -10.67 9.37 -23.99
CA GLN A 64 -11.38 8.21 -23.41
C GLN A 64 -10.43 7.05 -23.11
N SER A 65 -9.20 7.08 -23.63
CA SER A 65 -8.15 6.15 -23.22
C SER A 65 -7.62 6.56 -21.85
N PHE A 66 -7.15 5.59 -21.08
CA PHE A 66 -6.60 5.85 -19.75
C PHE A 66 -5.46 4.91 -19.44
N SER A 67 -4.62 5.32 -18.51
CA SER A 67 -3.64 4.49 -17.83
C SER A 67 -3.82 4.71 -16.34
N THR A 68 -3.89 3.63 -15.56
CA THR A 68 -4.04 3.68 -14.11
C THR A 68 -3.02 2.75 -13.47
N ALA A 69 -2.19 3.29 -12.58
CA ALA A 69 -1.26 2.53 -11.78
C ALA A 69 -1.84 2.25 -10.38
N PHE A 70 -1.70 1.02 -9.90
CA PHE A 70 -2.03 0.59 -8.55
C PHE A 70 -0.76 0.04 -7.91
N ILE A 71 -0.11 0.83 -7.07
CA ILE A 71 1.24 0.54 -6.57
C ILE A 71 1.23 0.47 -5.03
N SER A 72 1.84 -0.59 -4.50
CA SER A 72 2.11 -0.75 -3.07
C SER A 72 3.33 0.05 -2.63
N GLN A 73 3.53 0.20 -1.32
CA GLN A 73 4.69 0.90 -0.77
C GLN A 73 6.04 0.32 -1.23
N ASN A 74 6.09 -0.99 -1.46
CA ASN A 74 7.29 -1.68 -1.94
C ASN A 74 7.59 -1.43 -3.43
N GLY A 75 6.69 -0.75 -4.14
CA GLY A 75 6.77 -0.53 -5.58
C GLY A 75 6.20 -1.68 -6.42
N ASP A 76 5.56 -2.67 -5.79
CA ASP A 76 4.92 -3.80 -6.48
C ASP A 76 3.47 -3.46 -6.78
N GLY A 77 2.94 -3.92 -7.91
CA GLY A 77 1.58 -3.62 -8.30
C GLY A 77 1.26 -3.94 -9.75
N VAL A 78 0.34 -3.16 -10.33
CA VAL A 78 -0.13 -3.34 -11.70
C VAL A 78 -0.49 -2.00 -12.33
N ILE A 79 -0.22 -1.88 -13.63
CA ILE A 79 -0.73 -0.80 -14.47
C ILE A 79 -1.81 -1.38 -15.37
N ILE A 80 -2.98 -0.76 -15.37
CA ILE A 80 -4.08 -1.08 -16.27
C ILE A 80 -4.27 0.10 -17.21
N SER A 81 -4.17 -0.16 -18.51
CA SER A 81 -4.37 0.85 -19.53
C SER A 81 -5.45 0.43 -20.51
N SER A 82 -6.11 1.41 -21.11
CA SER A 82 -7.04 1.17 -22.20
C SER A 82 -6.72 2.06 -23.39
N LEU A 83 -6.88 1.49 -24.57
CA LEU A 83 -6.86 2.21 -25.84
C LEU A 83 -8.26 2.17 -26.42
N TYR A 84 -8.90 3.32 -26.42
CA TYR A 84 -10.23 3.54 -26.97
C TYR A 84 -10.14 4.03 -28.41
N SER A 85 -10.82 3.32 -29.31
CA SER A 85 -11.17 3.75 -30.66
C SER A 85 -12.70 3.70 -30.83
N ARG A 86 -13.24 4.36 -31.86
CA ARG A 86 -14.71 4.40 -32.12
C ARG A 86 -15.34 3.00 -32.15
N ASP A 87 -14.66 2.02 -32.73
CA ASP A 87 -15.21 0.67 -32.98
C ASP A 87 -14.67 -0.40 -32.03
N ARG A 88 -13.66 -0.07 -31.19
CA ARG A 88 -12.96 -1.05 -30.35
C ARG A 88 -12.34 -0.42 -29.12
N ILE A 89 -12.40 -1.15 -28.01
CA ILE A 89 -11.62 -0.88 -26.80
C ILE A 89 -10.67 -2.05 -26.59
N SER A 90 -9.40 -1.75 -26.36
CA SER A 90 -8.40 -2.75 -25.91
C SER A 90 -7.96 -2.38 -24.51
N ILE A 91 -7.87 -3.37 -23.61
CA ILE A 91 -7.42 -3.19 -22.24
C ILE A 91 -6.16 -4.03 -22.04
N PHE A 92 -5.14 -3.42 -21.46
CA PHE A 92 -3.88 -4.07 -21.14
C PHE A 92 -3.64 -4.02 -19.64
N SER A 93 -2.94 -5.03 -19.14
CA SER A 93 -2.52 -5.11 -17.75
C SER A 93 -1.07 -5.53 -17.72
N LYS A 94 -0.23 -4.71 -17.09
CA LYS A 94 1.22 -4.93 -16.99
C LYS A 94 1.60 -5.01 -15.51
N PRO A 95 2.16 -6.13 -15.03
CA PRO A 95 2.64 -6.22 -13.66
C PRO A 95 3.84 -5.28 -13.45
N VAL A 96 3.96 -4.78 -12.24
CA VAL A 96 5.08 -3.94 -11.79
C VAL A 96 5.69 -4.60 -10.56
N GLU A 97 7.01 -4.73 -10.56
CA GLU A 97 7.81 -5.18 -9.43
C GLU A 97 8.87 -4.11 -9.15
N LYS A 98 8.95 -3.62 -7.90
CA LYS A 98 9.92 -2.59 -7.48
C LYS A 98 9.98 -1.37 -8.43
N PHE A 99 8.83 -0.85 -8.82
CA PHE A 99 8.68 0.29 -9.75
C PHE A 99 9.21 0.03 -11.18
N GLN A 100 9.32 -1.23 -11.59
CA GLN A 100 9.71 -1.61 -12.95
C GLN A 100 8.73 -2.63 -13.50
N SER A 101 8.37 -2.52 -14.79
CA SER A 101 7.62 -3.56 -15.48
C SER A 101 8.55 -4.43 -16.30
N THR A 102 8.24 -5.72 -16.37
CA THR A 102 8.91 -6.65 -17.29
C THR A 102 8.48 -6.44 -18.74
N PHE A 103 7.38 -5.73 -18.95
CA PHE A 103 6.87 -5.35 -20.27
C PHE A 103 7.23 -3.90 -20.57
N GLU A 104 7.45 -3.60 -21.85
CA GLU A 104 7.67 -2.23 -22.29
C GLU A 104 6.42 -1.38 -21.98
N LEU A 105 6.63 -0.24 -21.32
CA LEU A 105 5.56 0.69 -20.96
C LEU A 105 5.43 1.76 -22.05
N THR A 106 4.20 2.19 -22.34
CA THR A 106 3.98 3.41 -23.12
C THR A 106 4.38 4.64 -22.31
N GLU A 107 4.46 5.80 -22.98
CA GLU A 107 4.74 7.08 -22.30
C GLU A 107 3.75 7.33 -21.15
N GLU A 108 2.46 7.16 -21.42
CA GLU A 108 1.39 7.37 -20.43
C GLU A 108 1.40 6.34 -19.29
N GLU A 109 1.81 5.10 -19.55
CA GLU A 109 1.99 4.08 -18.52
C GLU A 109 3.21 4.36 -17.64
N GLY A 110 4.31 4.83 -18.24
CA GLY A 110 5.49 5.27 -17.50
C GLY A 110 5.20 6.48 -16.62
N GLU A 111 4.42 7.43 -17.12
CA GLU A 111 4.05 8.64 -16.39
C GLU A 111 3.25 8.34 -15.12
N VAL A 112 2.21 7.50 -15.21
CA VAL A 112 1.41 7.14 -14.02
C VAL A 112 2.22 6.35 -13.00
N LEU A 113 3.20 5.55 -13.44
CA LEU A 113 4.10 4.82 -12.55
C LEU A 113 5.02 5.77 -11.80
N GLU A 114 5.62 6.75 -12.49
CA GLU A 114 6.50 7.75 -11.86
C GLU A 114 5.72 8.67 -10.92
N ASN A 115 4.51 9.09 -11.30
CA ASN A 115 3.63 9.87 -10.42
C ASN A 115 3.27 9.07 -9.16
N SER A 116 2.92 7.79 -9.30
CA SER A 116 2.64 6.90 -8.15
C SER A 116 3.85 6.78 -7.23
N LYS A 117 5.05 6.64 -7.80
CA LYS A 117 6.30 6.60 -7.03
C LYS A 117 6.56 7.90 -6.27
N ASN A 118 6.21 9.04 -6.84
CA ASN A 118 6.35 10.34 -6.17
C ASN A 118 5.31 10.56 -5.08
N GLN A 119 4.10 9.99 -5.22
CA GLN A 119 3.08 9.99 -4.16
C GLN A 119 3.53 9.20 -2.92
N LEU A 120 4.23 8.07 -3.11
CA LEU A 120 4.72 7.22 -2.01
C LEU A 120 5.94 7.80 -1.27
N LYS A 121 6.58 8.86 -1.79
CA LYS A 121 7.72 9.53 -1.13
C LYS A 121 7.28 10.63 -0.15
N GLN A 122 6.00 11.00 -0.16
CA GLN A 122 5.42 12.05 0.70
C GLN A 122 4.98 11.47 2.04
#